data_AF-J0N095-F1
#
_entry.id   AF-J0N095-F1
#
_cell.length_a   1.000
_cell.length_b   1.000
_cell.length_c   1.000
_cell.angle_alpha   90.00
_cell.angle_beta   90.00
_cell.angle_gamma   90.00
#
_symmetry.space_group_name_H-M   'P 1'
#
loop_
_entity.id
_entity.type
_entity.pdbx_description
1 polymer ?
#
loop_
_entity_poly.entity_id
_entity_poly.type
_entity_poly.pdbx_seq_one_letter_code
_entity_poly.pdbx_strand_id
1 'polypeptide(L)'
;MPMSIRSADALGSPQALAAQQPLALSATAFLREHHRELITIRDLADHLSYSPSHLTRSFTAAVGVSPIRYLSSWRLHEAKHLLISEGLDVAEACYEVGYTSVGTFSRRFVRDVGLPPAALRRSAHRLAEVSLPPVSLLTPAARRVLVRVAVPPALRARLGEVPYQWVGTFPTPVPCGPPHTGALRRGVVEVCLPVPAGAPWLLATLTPGGADAAEQLAPQAPLVARPHRLRADVGQGEEEREEVVTVEVGPALPWDHPMLVALPALWPG
;
A
#
# COMPACT_ATOMS: atom_id res chain seq x y z
N MET A 1 -7.78 8.98 -27.60
CA MET A 1 -6.47 8.40 -27.94
C MET A 1 -5.95 7.63 -26.74
N PRO A 2 -5.89 6.28 -26.79
CA PRO A 2 -5.43 5.49 -25.66
C PRO A 2 -3.91 5.53 -25.56
N MET A 3 -3.40 6.01 -24.42
CA MET A 3 -1.99 6.04 -24.08
C MET A 3 -1.52 4.61 -23.80
N SER A 4 -0.71 4.08 -24.71
CA SER A 4 -0.12 2.74 -24.64
C SER A 4 0.67 2.56 -23.34
N ILE A 5 0.22 1.63 -22.50
CA ILE A 5 0.93 1.19 -21.29
C ILE A 5 2.11 0.34 -21.76
N ARG A 6 3.31 0.93 -21.82
CA ARG A 6 4.55 0.21 -22.13
C ARG A 6 4.98 -0.66 -20.94
N SER A 7 5.07 -1.95 -21.24
CA SER A 7 5.97 -3.01 -20.75
C SER A 7 6.38 -3.08 -19.26
N ALA A 8 6.25 -4.30 -18.72
CA ALA A 8 6.54 -4.74 -17.37
C ALA A 8 8.04 -4.83 -16.98
N ASP A 9 8.91 -4.02 -17.58
CA ASP A 9 10.34 -3.88 -17.22
C ASP A 9 10.60 -2.70 -16.25
N ALA A 10 9.54 -2.12 -15.67
CA ALA A 10 9.62 -0.88 -14.90
C ALA A 10 10.29 -1.02 -13.52
N LEU A 11 10.59 -2.23 -13.05
CA LEU A 11 11.56 -2.44 -11.98
C LEU A 11 12.93 -2.59 -12.65
N GLY A 12 13.57 -1.46 -12.96
CA GLY A 12 14.89 -1.44 -13.58
C GLY A 12 15.89 -2.33 -12.83
N SER A 13 16.96 -2.75 -13.50
CA SER A 13 18.02 -3.62 -12.95
C SER A 13 18.40 -3.20 -11.51
N PRO A 14 18.71 -4.14 -10.59
CA PRO A 14 18.99 -3.82 -9.19
C PRO A 14 20.00 -2.68 -8.98
N GLN A 15 20.99 -2.55 -9.87
CA GLN A 15 21.99 -1.47 -9.90
C GLN A 15 21.40 -0.10 -10.30
N ALA A 16 20.46 -0.07 -11.25
CA ALA A 16 19.77 1.16 -11.63
C ALA A 16 18.84 1.63 -10.51
N LEU A 17 18.17 0.70 -9.82
CA LEU A 17 17.33 1.02 -8.66
C LEU A 17 18.19 1.57 -7.51
N ALA A 18 19.37 0.98 -7.27
CA ALA A 18 20.32 1.46 -6.25
C ALA A 18 20.82 2.89 -6.52
N ALA A 19 21.14 3.23 -7.78
CA ALA A 19 21.58 4.58 -8.14
C ALA A 19 20.51 5.65 -7.95
N GLN A 20 19.22 5.26 -7.95
CA GLN A 20 18.08 6.18 -7.80
C GLN A 20 17.61 6.33 -6.35
N GLN A 21 18.15 5.54 -5.42
CA GLN A 21 17.81 5.57 -3.99
C GLN A 21 18.03 6.94 -3.33
N PRO A 22 19.15 7.66 -3.58
CA PRO A 22 19.36 8.96 -2.94
C PRO A 22 18.32 10.01 -3.39
N LEU A 23 17.95 10.03 -4.67
CA LEU A 23 16.94 10.96 -5.19
C LEU A 23 15.56 10.63 -4.63
N ALA A 24 15.16 9.37 -4.64
CA ALA A 24 13.87 8.94 -4.11
C ALA A 24 13.73 9.27 -2.63
N LEU A 25 14.78 8.99 -1.83
CA LEU A 25 14.84 9.31 -0.41
C LEU A 25 14.66 10.81 -0.14
N SER A 26 15.46 11.67 -0.80
CA SER A 26 15.38 13.11 -0.58
C SER A 26 14.05 13.69 -1.06
N ALA A 27 13.54 13.21 -2.20
CA ALA A 27 12.25 13.66 -2.72
C ALA A 27 11.08 13.23 -1.84
N THR A 28 11.06 12.00 -1.32
CA THR A 28 9.99 11.60 -0.39
C THR A 28 10.11 12.34 0.94
N ALA A 29 11.31 12.56 1.47
CA ALA A 29 11.50 13.36 2.68
C ALA A 29 10.90 14.76 2.51
N PHE A 30 11.27 15.48 1.45
CA PHE A 30 10.72 16.81 1.14
C PHE A 30 9.19 16.79 1.00
N LEU A 31 8.65 15.85 0.22
CA LEU A 31 7.20 15.75 -0.01
C LEU A 31 6.42 15.44 1.26
N ARG A 32 7.01 14.67 2.19
CA ARG A 32 6.38 14.32 3.47
C ARG A 32 6.39 15.52 4.42
N GLU A 33 7.52 16.23 4.51
CA GLU A 33 7.68 17.41 5.35
C GLU A 33 6.74 18.54 4.91
N HIS A 34 6.70 18.83 3.61
CA HIS A 34 5.94 19.93 3.05
C HIS A 34 4.54 19.51 2.56
N HIS A 35 4.01 18.38 3.01
CA HIS A 35 2.81 17.79 2.41
C HIS A 35 1.58 18.70 2.42
N ARG A 36 1.50 19.67 3.35
CA ARG A 36 0.40 20.63 3.48
C ARG A 36 0.40 21.71 2.40
N GLU A 37 1.54 21.91 1.73
CA GLU A 37 1.77 23.00 0.78
C GLU A 37 1.37 22.65 -0.67
N LEU A 38 1.10 23.66 -1.49
CA LEU A 38 0.87 23.46 -2.93
C LEU A 38 2.19 23.25 -3.67
N ILE A 39 2.68 22.02 -3.69
CA ILE A 39 3.94 21.66 -4.34
C ILE A 39 3.69 21.25 -5.80
N THR A 40 4.40 21.89 -6.73
CA THR A 40 4.50 21.47 -8.13
C THR A 40 5.75 20.62 -8.37
N ILE A 41 5.79 19.95 -9.53
CA ILE A 41 6.98 19.20 -9.94
C ILE A 41 8.20 20.11 -10.16
N ARG A 42 7.98 21.39 -10.51
CA ARG A 42 9.06 22.35 -10.69
C ARG A 42 9.66 22.73 -9.33
N ASP A 43 8.83 23.03 -8.33
CA ASP A 43 9.31 23.39 -6.99
C ASP A 43 10.20 22.28 -6.41
N LEU A 44 9.77 21.02 -6.53
CA LEU A 44 10.54 19.86 -6.08
C LEU A 44 11.85 19.68 -6.86
N ALA A 45 11.82 19.92 -8.18
CA ALA A 45 12.98 19.78 -9.04
C ALA A 45 14.03 20.87 -8.78
N ASP A 46 13.59 22.10 -8.57
CA ASP A 46 14.43 23.24 -8.23
C ASP A 46 15.07 23.03 -6.84
N HIS A 47 14.28 22.58 -5.85
CA HIS A 47 14.79 22.25 -4.51
C HIS A 47 15.90 21.19 -4.53
N LEU A 48 15.75 20.16 -5.37
CA LEU A 48 16.71 19.04 -5.45
C LEU A 48 17.78 19.23 -6.54
N SER A 49 17.81 20.38 -7.23
CA SER A 49 18.78 20.66 -8.32
C SER A 49 18.74 19.65 -9.48
N TYR A 50 17.54 19.19 -9.86
CA TYR A 50 17.33 18.29 -11.00
C TYR A 50 16.43 18.94 -12.05
N SER A 51 16.48 18.45 -13.29
CA SER A 51 15.41 18.77 -14.25
C SER A 51 14.10 18.06 -13.87
N PRO A 52 12.91 18.67 -14.08
CA PRO A 52 11.61 18.05 -13.76
C PRO A 52 11.42 16.67 -14.41
N SER A 53 11.90 16.52 -15.65
CA SER A 53 11.82 15.28 -16.42
C SER A 53 12.72 14.18 -15.84
N HIS A 54 13.96 14.51 -15.45
CA HIS A 54 14.85 13.53 -14.81
C HIS A 54 14.28 13.10 -13.45
N LEU A 55 13.88 14.07 -12.62
CA LEU A 55 13.32 13.81 -11.30
C LEU A 55 12.10 12.89 -11.40
N THR A 56 11.14 13.22 -12.29
CA THR A 56 9.91 12.42 -12.44
C THR A 56 10.23 10.98 -12.84
N ARG A 57 11.13 10.76 -13.80
CA ARG A 57 11.49 9.42 -14.25
C ARG A 57 12.19 8.63 -13.14
N SER A 58 13.22 9.20 -12.53
CA SER A 58 14.01 8.54 -11.50
C SER A 58 13.18 8.22 -10.25
N PHE A 59 12.33 9.16 -9.82
CA PHE A 59 11.41 8.94 -8.71
C PHE A 59 10.38 7.85 -9.03
N THR A 60 9.76 7.90 -10.22
CA THR A 60 8.72 6.92 -10.59
C THR A 60 9.28 5.51 -10.71
N ALA A 61 10.50 5.36 -11.21
CA ALA A 61 11.17 4.06 -11.27
C ALA A 61 11.51 3.51 -9.88
N ALA A 62 11.84 4.36 -8.91
CA ALA A 62 12.13 3.94 -7.54
C ALA A 62 10.88 3.68 -6.68
N VAL A 63 9.84 4.52 -6.82
CA VAL A 63 8.65 4.54 -5.94
C VAL A 63 7.42 3.90 -6.58
N GLY A 64 7.44 3.70 -7.91
CA GLY A 64 6.35 3.11 -8.69
C GLY A 64 5.24 4.09 -9.12
N VAL A 65 5.29 5.33 -8.64
CA VAL A 65 4.32 6.40 -8.98
C VAL A 65 5.02 7.75 -9.14
N SER A 66 4.38 8.70 -9.82
CA SER A 66 4.93 10.06 -9.94
C SER A 66 4.99 10.79 -8.59
N PRO A 67 5.87 11.80 -8.44
CA PRO A 67 5.99 12.59 -7.20
C PRO A 67 4.66 13.19 -6.72
N ILE A 68 3.88 13.76 -7.64
CA ILE A 68 2.58 14.38 -7.29
C ILE A 68 1.54 13.32 -6.86
N ARG A 69 1.58 12.13 -7.47
CA ARG A 69 0.73 11.01 -7.03
C ARG A 69 1.13 10.54 -5.64
N TYR A 70 2.44 10.43 -5.37
CA TYR A 70 2.97 10.09 -4.05
C TYR A 70 2.55 11.11 -2.99
N LEU A 71 2.76 12.41 -3.23
CA LEU A 71 2.35 13.48 -2.31
C LEU A 71 0.89 13.34 -1.93
N SER A 72 0.03 13.14 -2.93
CA SER A 72 -1.40 12.99 -2.69
C SER A 72 -1.73 11.74 -1.87
N SER A 73 -1.01 10.64 -2.08
CA SER A 73 -1.13 9.42 -1.29
C SER A 73 -0.69 9.67 0.15
N TRP A 74 0.43 10.36 0.35
CA TRP A 74 0.91 10.73 1.68
C TRP A 74 -0.10 11.58 2.44
N ARG A 75 -0.73 12.56 1.79
CA ARG A 75 -1.83 13.34 2.38
C ARG A 75 -2.99 12.48 2.85
N LEU A 76 -3.35 11.44 2.08
CA LEU A 76 -4.41 10.52 2.51
C LEU A 76 -3.97 9.64 3.67
N HIS A 77 -2.70 9.21 3.70
CA HIS A 77 -2.13 8.46 4.82
C HIS A 77 -2.17 9.29 6.11
N GLU A 78 -1.76 10.55 6.04
CA GLU A 78 -1.84 11.48 7.16
C GLU A 78 -3.30 11.73 7.58
N ALA A 79 -4.20 11.92 6.62
CA ALA A 79 -5.61 12.13 6.93
C ALA A 79 -6.22 10.92 7.66
N LYS A 80 -5.80 9.68 7.33
CA LYS A 80 -6.22 8.49 8.08
C LYS A 80 -5.74 8.56 9.53
N HIS A 81 -4.50 8.99 9.76
CA HIS A 81 -3.95 9.16 11.10
C HIS A 81 -4.74 10.20 11.91
N LEU A 82 -4.97 11.39 11.35
CA LEU A 82 -5.74 12.46 11.97
C LEU A 82 -7.17 12.03 12.32
N LEU A 83 -7.85 11.31 11.42
CA LEU A 83 -9.22 10.84 11.64
C LEU A 83 -9.33 9.78 12.74
N ILE A 84 -8.29 8.94 12.91
CA ILE A 84 -8.34 7.77 13.80
C ILE A 84 -7.71 8.08 15.16
N SER A 85 -6.52 8.67 15.15
CA SER A 85 -5.71 8.89 16.36
C SER A 85 -6.04 10.21 17.04
N GLU A 86 -6.32 11.25 16.26
CA GLU A 86 -6.60 12.59 16.78
C GLU A 86 -8.10 12.91 16.81
N GLY A 87 -8.93 12.10 16.15
CA GLY A 87 -10.38 12.23 16.20
C GLY A 87 -10.95 13.42 15.42
N LEU A 88 -10.16 14.04 14.53
CA LEU A 88 -10.60 15.15 13.69
C LEU A 88 -11.85 14.78 12.87
N ASP A 89 -12.62 15.80 12.51
CA ASP A 89 -13.67 15.64 11.52
C ASP A 89 -13.13 15.55 10.08
N VAL A 90 -14.00 15.19 9.14
CA VAL A 90 -13.61 14.96 7.74
C VAL A 90 -13.17 16.26 7.05
N ALA A 91 -13.75 17.39 7.42
CA ALA A 91 -13.41 18.68 6.85
C ALA A 91 -12.08 19.19 7.43
N GLU A 92 -11.90 19.10 8.74
CA GLU A 92 -10.65 19.44 9.43
C GLU A 92 -9.48 18.64 8.86
N ALA A 93 -9.59 17.29 8.85
CA ALA A 93 -8.54 16.44 8.31
C ALA A 93 -8.23 16.74 6.83
N CYS A 94 -9.25 17.07 6.02
CA CYS A 94 -9.08 17.46 4.62
C CYS A 94 -8.19 18.72 4.48
N TYR A 95 -8.47 19.77 5.26
CA TYR A 95 -7.72 21.02 5.18
C TYR A 95 -6.33 20.90 5.81
N GLU A 96 -6.20 20.17 6.92
CA GLU A 96 -4.92 19.94 7.61
C GLU A 96 -3.90 19.23 6.72
N VAL A 97 -4.34 18.33 5.84
CA VAL A 97 -3.45 17.64 4.90
C VAL A 97 -3.26 18.39 3.57
N GLY A 98 -3.73 19.63 3.44
CA GLY A 98 -3.48 20.48 2.28
C GLY A 98 -4.40 20.28 1.08
N TYR A 99 -5.59 19.67 1.26
CA TYR A 99 -6.65 19.75 0.25
C TYR A 99 -7.51 21.00 0.47
N THR A 100 -7.96 21.62 -0.63
CA THR A 100 -8.80 22.83 -0.59
C THR A 100 -10.29 22.53 -0.76
N SER A 101 -10.67 21.27 -0.96
CA SER A 101 -12.05 20.86 -1.22
C SER A 101 -12.34 19.47 -0.66
N VAL A 102 -13.29 19.41 0.28
CA VAL A 102 -13.78 18.18 0.91
C VAL A 102 -14.33 17.19 -0.13
N GLY A 103 -14.97 17.67 -1.19
CA GLY A 103 -15.52 16.81 -2.25
C GLY A 103 -14.42 16.15 -3.11
N THR A 104 -13.33 16.85 -3.39
CA THR A 104 -12.16 16.28 -4.09
C THR A 104 -11.39 15.32 -3.18
N PHE A 105 -11.17 15.71 -1.93
CA PHE A 105 -10.57 14.85 -0.91
C PHE A 105 -11.35 13.55 -0.74
N SER A 106 -12.66 13.61 -0.49
CA SER A 106 -13.49 12.44 -0.22
C SER A 106 -13.53 11.45 -1.39
N ARG A 107 -13.65 11.94 -2.63
CA ARG A 107 -13.59 11.08 -3.82
C ARG A 107 -12.25 10.36 -3.95
N ARG A 108 -11.15 11.09 -3.70
CA ARG A 108 -9.80 10.53 -3.77
C ARG A 108 -9.53 9.55 -2.63
N PHE A 109 -10.02 9.85 -1.43
CA PHE A 109 -9.95 8.98 -0.27
C PHE A 109 -10.68 7.66 -0.54
N VAL A 110 -11.93 7.69 -1.03
CA VAL A 110 -12.66 6.46 -1.39
C VAL A 110 -11.91 5.65 -2.44
N ARG A 111 -11.37 6.31 -3.47
CA ARG A 111 -10.62 5.63 -4.54
C ARG A 111 -9.37 4.91 -4.02
N ASP A 112 -8.58 5.56 -3.16
CA ASP A 112 -7.25 5.07 -2.79
C ASP A 112 -7.23 4.31 -1.45
N VAL A 113 -8.15 4.60 -0.53
CA VAL A 113 -8.32 3.91 0.77
C VAL A 113 -9.35 2.78 0.66
N GLY A 114 -10.31 2.90 -0.27
CA GLY A 114 -11.36 1.93 -0.55
C GLY A 114 -12.68 2.16 0.20
N LEU A 115 -12.74 3.13 1.12
CA LEU A 115 -13.96 3.47 1.85
C LEU A 115 -14.02 4.97 2.21
N PRO A 116 -15.21 5.54 2.50
CA PRO A 116 -15.34 6.95 2.87
C PRO A 116 -14.61 7.33 4.18
N PRO A 117 -14.09 8.56 4.34
CA PRO A 117 -13.42 9.02 5.57
C PRO A 117 -14.23 8.77 6.85
N ALA A 118 -15.52 9.11 6.84
CA ALA A 118 -16.41 8.89 7.98
C ALA A 118 -16.63 7.40 8.29
N ALA A 119 -16.62 6.53 7.27
CA ALA A 119 -16.70 5.09 7.47
C ALA A 119 -15.42 4.54 8.09
N LEU A 120 -14.26 5.11 7.76
CA LEU A 120 -12.98 4.71 8.36
C LEU A 120 -12.98 5.00 9.86
N ARG A 121 -13.41 6.21 10.25
CA ARG A 121 -13.51 6.59 11.66
C ARG A 121 -14.44 5.65 12.43
N ARG A 122 -15.60 5.31 11.87
CA ARG A 122 -16.52 4.31 12.49
C ARG A 122 -15.88 2.94 12.61
N SER A 123 -15.17 2.48 11.58
CA SER A 123 -14.48 1.20 11.64
C SER A 123 -13.40 1.19 12.72
N ALA A 124 -12.64 2.28 12.88
CA ALA A 124 -11.63 2.38 13.94
C ALA A 124 -12.25 2.23 15.34
N HIS A 125 -13.37 2.90 15.63
CA HIS A 125 -14.09 2.71 16.90
C HIS A 125 -14.50 1.26 17.15
N ARG A 126 -15.02 0.56 16.12
CA ARG A 126 -15.38 -0.86 16.26
C ARG A 126 -14.18 -1.77 16.53
N LEU A 127 -13.03 -1.48 15.89
CA LEU A 127 -11.80 -2.25 16.08
C LEU A 127 -11.16 -2.04 17.45
N ALA A 128 -11.45 -0.92 18.12
CA ALA A 128 -11.03 -0.71 19.50
C ALA A 128 -11.74 -1.66 20.49
N GLU A 129 -12.91 -2.17 20.13
CA GLU A 129 -13.74 -3.01 21.00
C GLU A 129 -13.58 -4.52 20.72
N VAL A 130 -13.22 -4.89 19.49
CA VAL A 130 -13.25 -6.28 19.03
C VAL A 130 -12.00 -6.66 18.24
N SER A 131 -11.47 -7.86 18.49
CA SER A 131 -10.41 -8.44 17.67
C SER A 131 -10.91 -8.74 16.26
N LEU A 132 -10.14 -8.37 15.24
CA LEU A 132 -10.49 -8.61 13.85
C LEU A 132 -10.71 -10.11 13.56
N PRO A 133 -11.87 -10.50 13.02
CA PRO A 133 -12.08 -11.86 12.54
C PRO A 133 -11.28 -12.11 11.26
N PRO A 134 -11.07 -13.38 10.85
CA PRO A 134 -10.58 -13.69 9.52
C PRO A 134 -11.50 -13.10 8.44
N VAL A 135 -10.92 -12.37 7.47
CA VAL A 135 -11.67 -11.75 6.36
C VAL A 135 -11.13 -12.28 5.04
N SER A 136 -12.01 -12.50 4.07
CA SER A 136 -11.66 -12.87 2.70
C SER A 136 -12.43 -12.03 1.70
N LEU A 137 -11.71 -11.38 0.78
CA LEU A 137 -12.27 -10.80 -0.44
C LEU A 137 -11.80 -11.70 -1.58
N LEU A 138 -12.65 -12.59 -2.09
CA LEU A 138 -12.25 -13.53 -3.13
C LEU A 138 -12.98 -13.21 -4.43
N THR A 139 -12.22 -12.77 -5.43
CA THR A 139 -12.71 -12.78 -6.82
C THR A 139 -12.41 -14.15 -7.42
N PRO A 140 -13.41 -14.86 -8.00
CA PRO A 140 -13.17 -16.13 -8.65
C PRO A 140 -12.10 -16.05 -9.75
N ALA A 141 -11.17 -17.00 -9.73
CA ALA A 141 -10.16 -17.20 -10.76
C ALA A 141 -9.72 -18.68 -10.78
N ALA A 142 -9.40 -19.21 -11.96
CA ALA A 142 -8.94 -20.60 -12.10
C ALA A 142 -7.59 -20.80 -11.42
N ARG A 143 -6.65 -19.86 -11.63
CA ARG A 143 -5.34 -19.91 -10.99
C ARG A 143 -5.44 -19.53 -9.51
N ARG A 144 -4.71 -20.28 -8.68
CA ARG A 144 -4.53 -20.02 -7.25
C ARG A 144 -3.05 -20.03 -6.91
N VAL A 145 -2.68 -19.25 -5.88
CA VAL A 145 -1.32 -19.22 -5.34
C VAL A 145 -1.39 -19.40 -3.84
N LEU A 146 -0.43 -20.15 -3.29
CA LEU A 146 -0.26 -20.33 -1.87
C LEU A 146 0.82 -19.35 -1.39
N VAL A 147 0.44 -18.38 -0.57
CA VAL A 147 1.34 -17.30 -0.16
C VAL A 147 1.85 -17.56 1.24
N ARG A 148 3.18 -17.67 1.36
CA ARG A 148 3.88 -17.74 2.63
C ARG A 148 4.55 -16.40 2.92
N VAL A 149 4.23 -15.79 4.05
CA VAL A 149 4.89 -14.54 4.48
C VAL A 149 6.03 -14.90 5.43
N ALA A 150 7.27 -14.76 4.96
CA ALA A 150 8.45 -15.03 5.76
C ALA A 150 8.76 -13.85 6.69
N VAL A 151 8.91 -14.14 7.99
CA VAL A 151 9.23 -13.18 9.03
C VAL A 151 10.69 -13.35 9.47
N PRO A 152 11.57 -12.38 9.20
CA PRO A 152 12.93 -12.37 9.69
C PRO A 152 12.97 -12.55 11.23
N PRO A 153 13.93 -13.33 11.78
CA PRO A 153 14.01 -13.57 13.22
C PRO A 153 14.00 -12.29 14.08
N ALA A 154 14.69 -11.24 13.61
CA ALA A 154 14.76 -9.94 14.30
C ALA A 154 13.40 -9.23 14.44
N LEU A 155 12.41 -9.56 13.60
CA LEU A 155 11.08 -8.93 13.62
C LEU A 155 10.03 -9.74 14.40
N ARG A 156 10.33 -11.00 14.76
CA ARG A 156 9.36 -11.89 15.43
C ARG A 156 8.92 -11.35 16.79
N ALA A 157 9.87 -10.86 17.59
CA ALA A 157 9.58 -10.29 18.90
C ALA A 157 8.61 -9.10 18.82
N ARG A 158 8.74 -8.25 17.80
CA ARG A 158 7.88 -7.07 17.58
C ARG A 158 6.44 -7.44 17.17
N LEU A 159 6.25 -8.58 16.52
CA LEU A 159 4.94 -9.01 16.00
C LEU A 159 4.10 -9.79 17.03
N GLY A 160 4.75 -10.33 18.06
CA GLY A 160 4.13 -11.27 18.99
C GLY A 160 3.93 -12.65 18.37
N GLU A 161 3.30 -13.55 19.12
CA GLU A 161 3.15 -14.96 18.73
C GLU A 161 2.23 -15.17 17.52
N VAL A 162 1.16 -14.36 17.44
CA VAL A 162 0.09 -14.54 16.45
C VAL A 162 -0.27 -13.20 15.79
N PRO A 163 0.60 -12.67 14.91
CA PRO A 163 0.35 -11.42 14.22
C PRO A 163 -0.82 -11.53 13.25
N TYR A 164 -1.38 -10.37 12.92
CA TYR A 164 -2.27 -10.23 11.78
C TYR A 164 -1.46 -10.25 10.50
N GLN A 165 -1.86 -11.12 9.59
CA GLN A 165 -1.29 -11.26 8.27
C GLN A 165 -2.34 -10.86 7.23
N TRP A 166 -2.02 -9.83 6.47
CA TRP A 166 -2.81 -9.46 5.32
C TRP A 166 -2.03 -9.75 4.03
N VAL A 167 -2.71 -10.38 3.06
CA VAL A 167 -2.18 -10.68 1.73
C VAL A 167 -3.25 -10.40 0.71
N GLY A 168 -2.90 -9.82 -0.44
CA GLY A 168 -3.84 -9.70 -1.55
C GLY A 168 -3.19 -9.34 -2.88
N THR A 169 -4.00 -9.39 -3.93
CA THR A 169 -3.58 -9.11 -5.31
C THR A 169 -4.11 -7.77 -5.80
N PHE A 170 -3.25 -7.04 -6.52
CA PHE A 170 -3.49 -5.68 -7.00
C PHE A 170 -3.15 -5.54 -8.49
N PRO A 171 -3.80 -4.59 -9.18
CA PRO A 171 -3.42 -4.20 -10.54
C PRO A 171 -2.05 -3.51 -10.62
N THR A 172 -1.61 -2.90 -9.53
CA THR A 172 -0.38 -2.09 -9.45
C THR A 172 0.52 -2.53 -8.30
N PRO A 173 1.83 -2.28 -8.37
CA PRO A 173 2.78 -2.62 -7.28
C PRO A 173 2.67 -1.71 -6.05
N VAL A 174 1.60 -0.93 -5.93
CA VAL A 174 1.37 0.01 -4.83
C VAL A 174 0.07 -0.33 -4.10
N PRO A 175 0.05 -0.22 -2.76
CA PRO A 175 -1.12 -0.55 -1.95
C PRO A 175 -2.13 0.61 -1.96
N CYS A 176 -2.73 0.88 -3.12
CA CYS A 176 -3.79 1.87 -3.28
C CYS A 176 -5.02 1.27 -3.94
N GLY A 177 -6.19 1.64 -3.42
CA GLY A 177 -7.48 1.11 -3.83
C GLY A 177 -7.73 -0.29 -3.31
N PRO A 178 -8.96 -0.79 -3.45
CA PRO A 178 -9.30 -2.14 -3.00
C PRO A 178 -8.51 -3.20 -3.81
N PRO A 179 -8.03 -4.26 -3.16
CA PRO A 179 -7.45 -5.41 -3.83
C PRO A 179 -8.53 -6.14 -4.66
N HIS A 180 -8.12 -6.89 -5.68
CA HIS A 180 -9.05 -7.78 -6.40
C HIS A 180 -9.34 -9.04 -5.60
N THR A 181 -8.32 -9.58 -4.93
CA THR A 181 -8.49 -10.66 -3.96
C THR A 181 -7.62 -10.38 -2.74
N GLY A 182 -7.99 -10.89 -1.59
CA GLY A 182 -7.15 -10.81 -0.41
C GLY A 182 -7.75 -11.50 0.79
N ALA A 183 -6.91 -11.70 1.79
CA ALA A 183 -7.29 -12.32 3.04
C ALA A 183 -6.56 -11.67 4.21
N LEU A 184 -7.28 -11.52 5.31
CA LEU A 184 -6.73 -11.24 6.63
C LEU A 184 -6.78 -12.52 7.45
N ARG A 185 -5.65 -12.94 8.01
CA ARG A 185 -5.52 -14.14 8.83
C ARG A 185 -4.66 -13.88 10.06
N ARG A 186 -4.74 -14.80 11.03
CA ARG A 186 -3.92 -14.85 12.24
C ARG A 186 -3.45 -16.28 12.43
N GLY A 187 -2.19 -16.48 12.78
CA GLY A 187 -1.68 -17.81 13.15
C GLY A 187 -1.68 -18.84 12.02
N VAL A 188 -1.75 -18.40 10.76
CA VAL A 188 -1.62 -19.27 9.60
C VAL A 188 -0.23 -19.10 9.01
N VAL A 189 0.32 -20.19 8.47
CA VAL A 189 1.62 -20.16 7.77
C VAL A 189 1.44 -19.72 6.33
N GLU A 190 0.31 -20.11 5.72
CA GLU A 190 0.05 -19.95 4.30
C GLU A 190 -1.38 -19.49 4.03
N VAL A 191 -1.53 -18.65 3.00
CA VAL A 191 -2.81 -18.10 2.56
C VAL A 191 -2.99 -18.42 1.08
N CYS A 192 -4.01 -19.22 0.75
CA CYS A 192 -4.37 -19.52 -0.63
C CYS A 192 -5.26 -18.42 -1.22
N LEU A 193 -4.84 -17.83 -2.33
CA LEU A 193 -5.52 -16.73 -3.00
C LEU A 193 -5.76 -17.06 -4.49
N PRO A 194 -6.99 -16.86 -5.01
CA PRO A 194 -7.23 -16.81 -6.46
C PRO A 194 -6.42 -15.67 -7.11
N VAL A 195 -5.99 -15.81 -8.37
CA VAL A 195 -5.25 -14.76 -9.09
C VAL A 195 -5.98 -14.33 -10.36
N PRO A 196 -6.77 -13.24 -10.29
CA PRO A 196 -7.42 -12.66 -11.47
C PRO A 196 -6.40 -12.08 -12.46
N ALA A 197 -6.68 -12.21 -13.77
CA ALA A 197 -5.77 -11.78 -14.84
C ALA A 197 -5.36 -10.29 -14.78
N GLY A 198 -6.18 -9.42 -14.18
CA GLY A 198 -5.93 -7.99 -14.03
C GLY A 198 -5.17 -7.58 -12.76
N ALA A 199 -4.81 -8.52 -11.89
CA ALA A 199 -4.20 -8.23 -10.59
C ALA A 199 -2.95 -9.11 -10.33
N PRO A 200 -1.84 -8.88 -11.06
CA PRO A 200 -0.66 -9.73 -10.95
C PRO A 200 0.24 -9.38 -9.76
N TRP A 201 -0.03 -8.29 -9.03
CA TRP A 201 0.85 -7.84 -7.95
C TRP A 201 0.39 -8.39 -6.61
N LEU A 202 1.21 -9.21 -6.00
CA LEU A 202 1.03 -9.69 -4.64
C LEU A 202 1.65 -8.69 -3.66
N LEU A 203 0.83 -8.16 -2.76
CA LEU A 203 1.28 -7.33 -1.65
C LEU A 203 0.90 -8.01 -0.33
N ALA A 204 1.76 -7.87 0.67
CA ALA A 204 1.52 -8.41 2.00
C ALA A 204 2.00 -7.44 3.08
N THR A 205 1.30 -7.42 4.21
CA THR A 205 1.68 -6.66 5.40
C THR A 205 1.36 -7.43 6.66
N LEU A 206 2.19 -7.23 7.69
CA LEU A 206 1.96 -7.78 9.02
C LEU A 206 1.77 -6.65 10.03
N THR A 207 0.82 -6.86 10.94
CA THR A 207 0.63 -6.03 12.13
C THR A 207 0.69 -6.88 13.39
N PRO A 208 1.21 -6.35 14.52
CA PRO A 208 1.29 -7.10 15.77
C PRO A 208 -0.07 -7.68 16.20
N GLY A 209 -0.07 -8.81 16.90
CA GLY A 209 -1.31 -9.46 17.34
C GLY A 209 -2.16 -8.61 18.31
N GLY A 210 -1.53 -7.67 19.02
CA GLY A 210 -2.17 -6.69 19.90
C GLY A 210 -2.28 -5.28 19.29
N ALA A 211 -2.13 -5.15 17.98
CA ALA A 211 -2.20 -3.87 17.29
C ALA A 211 -3.55 -3.20 17.50
N ASP A 212 -3.56 -1.91 17.84
CA ASP A 212 -4.77 -1.12 17.97
C ASP A 212 -5.36 -0.73 16.59
N ALA A 213 -6.48 0.00 16.61
CA ALA A 213 -7.13 0.44 15.39
C ALA A 213 -6.24 1.36 14.53
N ALA A 214 -5.38 2.18 15.14
CA ALA A 214 -4.49 3.08 14.42
C ALA A 214 -3.37 2.30 13.73
N GLU A 215 -2.75 1.33 14.40
CA GLU A 215 -1.74 0.45 13.82
C GLU A 215 -2.31 -0.42 12.69
N GLN A 216 -3.55 -0.87 12.80
CA GLN A 216 -4.18 -1.71 11.78
C GLN A 216 -4.68 -0.91 10.57
N LEU A 217 -5.25 0.28 10.79
CA LEU A 217 -5.90 1.05 9.74
C LEU A 217 -5.01 2.16 9.18
N ALA A 218 -4.13 2.77 9.97
CA ALA A 218 -3.27 3.89 9.58
C ALA A 218 -1.82 3.73 10.11
N PRO A 219 -1.15 2.60 9.81
CA PRO A 219 0.18 2.33 10.35
C PRO A 219 1.19 3.39 9.90
N GLN A 220 1.94 3.93 10.87
CA GLN A 220 3.03 4.89 10.62
C GLN A 220 4.34 4.20 10.21
N ALA A 221 4.56 2.97 10.70
CA ALA A 221 5.76 2.17 10.40
C ALA A 221 5.40 0.71 10.05
N PRO A 222 4.64 0.47 8.95
CA PRO A 222 4.16 -0.87 8.63
C PRO A 222 5.30 -1.83 8.30
N LEU A 223 5.09 -3.10 8.62
CA LEU A 223 5.91 -4.20 8.08
C LEU A 223 5.26 -4.67 6.78
N VAL A 224 5.99 -4.56 5.68
CA VAL A 224 5.49 -4.84 4.34
C VAL A 224 6.43 -5.79 3.61
N ALA A 225 5.88 -6.65 2.77
CA ALA A 225 6.65 -7.37 1.79
C ALA A 225 6.95 -6.46 0.60
N ARG A 226 8.08 -6.70 -0.08
CA ARG A 226 8.33 -6.07 -1.38
C ARG A 226 7.23 -6.50 -2.37
N PRO A 227 6.71 -5.58 -3.20
CA PRO A 227 5.74 -5.94 -4.23
C PRO A 227 6.25 -7.08 -5.10
N HIS A 228 5.54 -8.20 -5.12
CA HIS A 228 5.92 -9.37 -5.89
C HIS A 228 5.01 -9.50 -7.12
N ARG A 229 5.60 -9.53 -8.32
CA ARG A 229 4.83 -9.73 -9.55
C ARG A 229 4.71 -11.22 -9.85
N LEU A 230 3.48 -11.73 -9.76
CA LEU A 230 3.15 -13.09 -10.16
C LEU A 230 3.38 -13.24 -11.67
N ARG A 231 3.98 -14.37 -12.07
CA ARG A 231 4.23 -14.69 -13.48
C ARG A 231 2.91 -14.83 -14.23
N ALA A 232 2.87 -14.49 -15.51
CA ALA A 232 1.70 -14.76 -16.33
C ALA A 232 1.51 -16.29 -16.48
N ASP A 233 0.26 -16.73 -16.62
CA ASP A 233 -0.05 -18.13 -16.87
C ASP A 233 0.54 -18.52 -18.23
N VAL A 234 1.49 -19.46 -18.25
CA VAL A 234 2.08 -19.98 -19.50
C VAL A 234 1.17 -21.13 -19.92
N GLY A 235 0.36 -20.88 -20.93
CA GLY A 235 -0.73 -21.77 -21.32
C GLY A 235 -0.31 -23.24 -21.51
N GLN A 236 -1.13 -24.10 -20.89
CA GLN A 236 -1.43 -25.51 -21.18
C GLN A 236 -0.29 -26.52 -21.05
N GLY A 237 -0.34 -27.31 -19.98
CA GLY A 237 0.29 -28.63 -19.98
C GLY A 237 0.54 -29.30 -18.63
N GLU A 238 0.55 -28.55 -17.52
CA GLU A 238 1.01 -29.10 -16.25
C GLU A 238 -0.03 -28.91 -15.17
N GLU A 239 -0.27 -30.00 -14.43
CA GLU A 239 -1.15 -30.16 -13.27
C GLU A 239 -1.33 -28.89 -12.46
N GLU A 240 -2.54 -28.65 -11.94
CA GLU A 240 -2.90 -27.64 -10.94
C GLU A 240 -2.01 -27.72 -9.68
N ARG A 241 -0.72 -27.38 -9.79
CA ARG A 241 0.17 -27.21 -8.66
C ARG A 241 -0.03 -25.80 -8.18
N GLU A 242 -0.61 -25.68 -6.99
CA GLU A 242 -0.64 -24.40 -6.28
C GLU A 242 0.80 -23.87 -6.17
N GLU A 243 1.09 -22.78 -6.90
CA GLU A 243 2.38 -22.11 -6.86
C GLU A 243 2.60 -21.57 -5.44
N VAL A 244 3.63 -22.05 -4.76
CA VAL A 244 4.00 -21.54 -3.43
C VAL A 244 4.91 -20.33 -3.60
N VAL A 245 4.39 -19.16 -3.26
CA VAL A 245 5.12 -17.89 -3.33
C VAL A 245 5.50 -17.47 -1.91
N THR A 246 6.81 -17.41 -1.63
CA THR A 246 7.31 -16.86 -0.38
C THR A 246 7.69 -15.40 -0.56
N VAL A 247 7.08 -14.53 0.26
CA VAL A 247 7.42 -13.10 0.32
C VAL A 247 7.97 -12.77 1.70
N GLU A 248 9.14 -12.15 1.75
CA GLU A 248 9.73 -11.71 3.02
C GLU A 248 9.23 -10.31 3.38
N VAL A 249 8.85 -10.12 4.64
CA VAL A 249 8.47 -8.80 5.17
C VAL A 249 9.64 -8.10 5.83
N GLY A 250 9.68 -6.79 5.68
CA GLY A 250 10.59 -5.90 6.41
C GLY A 250 9.90 -4.58 6.77
N PRO A 251 10.58 -3.69 7.49
CA PRO A 251 10.12 -2.31 7.63
C PRO A 251 9.93 -1.68 6.24
N ALA A 252 8.85 -0.92 6.07
CA ALA A 252 8.70 -0.07 4.91
C ALA A 252 9.91 0.88 4.80
N LEU A 253 10.44 1.03 3.59
CA LEU A 253 11.53 1.95 3.31
C LEU A 253 11.05 3.40 3.42
N PRO A 254 11.96 4.34 3.67
CA PRO A 254 11.62 5.76 3.70
C PRO A 254 10.99 6.30 2.40
N TRP A 255 11.21 5.63 1.27
CA TRP A 255 10.61 5.99 -0.02
C TRP A 255 9.50 5.06 -0.49
N ASP A 256 9.12 4.04 0.30
CA ASP A 256 7.98 3.19 -0.05
C ASP A 256 6.69 4.02 -0.07
N HIS A 257 5.78 3.63 -0.96
CA HIS A 257 4.44 4.20 -1.03
C HIS A 257 3.68 3.87 0.27
N PRO A 258 2.98 4.84 0.90
CA PRO A 258 2.25 4.58 2.14
C PRO A 258 1.15 3.53 1.93
N MET A 259 0.88 2.75 2.98
CA MET A 259 -0.21 1.77 3.02
C MET A 259 -1.56 2.49 3.16
N LEU A 260 -2.23 2.72 2.03
CA LEU A 260 -3.50 3.45 2.04
C LEU A 260 -4.69 2.57 2.28
N VAL A 261 -4.67 1.35 1.76
CA VAL A 261 -5.83 0.47 1.85
C VAL A 261 -6.13 0.16 3.31
N ALA A 262 -7.34 0.52 3.76
CA ALA A 262 -7.82 0.23 5.11
C ALA A 262 -8.44 -1.17 5.14
N LEU A 263 -7.59 -2.17 4.88
CA LEU A 263 -7.98 -3.53 4.52
C LEU A 263 -8.95 -4.21 5.49
N PRO A 264 -8.77 -4.12 6.82
CA PRO A 264 -9.73 -4.69 7.75
C PRO A 264 -11.10 -3.99 7.76
N ALA A 265 -11.14 -2.70 7.38
CA ALA A 265 -12.35 -1.88 7.38
C ALA A 265 -13.15 -1.98 6.07
N LEU A 266 -12.61 -2.63 5.02
CA LEU A 266 -13.32 -2.80 3.74
C LEU A 266 -14.47 -3.81 3.82
N TRP A 267 -14.55 -4.60 4.89
CA TRP A 267 -15.62 -5.57 5.07
C TRP A 267 -16.60 -5.09 6.14
N PRO A 268 -17.87 -4.85 5.80
CA PRO A 268 -18.91 -4.74 6.82
C PRO A 268 -19.13 -6.14 7.41
N GLY A 269 -18.97 -6.27 8.73
CA GLY A 269 -19.50 -7.40 9.48
C GLY A 269 -21.03 -7.46 9.37
#